data_AF-A0A3B0MB75-F1
#
_entry.id   AF-A0A3B0MB75-F1
#
_cell.length_a   1.000
_cell.length_b   1.000
_cell.length_c   1.000
_cell.angle_alpha   90.00
_cell.angle_beta   90.00
_cell.angle_gamma   90.00
#
_symmetry.space_group_name_H-M   'P 1'
#
loop_
_entity.id
_entity.type
_entity.pdbx_description
1 polymer ?
#
loop_
_entity_poly.entity_id
_entity_poly.type
_entity_poly.pdbx_seq_one_letter_code
_entity_poly.pdbx_strand_id
1 'polypeptide(L)'
;MVKHNASPYSFENANGQIIGMNIDILRLVGEKNGIHFNLVTVYNSAGIIDYLQQDKAQMALSLVSNAQRQKWLLFSHPYSSFEWVMITGNYRNAPKNFQQLRHRKVVVVSGHIL
;
A
#
# COMPACT_ATOMS: atom_id res chain seq x y z
N MET A 1 -0.93 -9.29 -6.27
CA MET A 1 -0.89 -9.26 -4.79
C MET A 1 -1.42 -7.95 -4.24
N VAL A 2 -2.05 -8.00 -3.06
CA VAL A 2 -2.51 -6.83 -2.31
C VAL A 2 -2.05 -6.90 -0.84
N LYS A 3 -1.88 -5.74 -0.23
CA LYS A 3 -1.63 -5.64 1.21
C LYS A 3 -2.97 -5.82 1.96
N HIS A 4 -3.00 -6.74 2.92
CA HIS A 4 -4.16 -6.99 3.76
C HIS A 4 -4.41 -5.80 4.70
N ASN A 5 -5.68 -5.42 4.85
CA ASN A 5 -6.16 -4.36 5.73
C ASN A 5 -5.48 -2.99 5.52
N ALA A 6 -5.33 -2.59 4.26
CA ALA A 6 -4.82 -1.30 3.82
C ALA A 6 -5.97 -0.43 3.28
N SER A 7 -6.96 -0.14 4.12
CA SER A 7 -8.06 0.77 3.74
C SER A 7 -7.50 2.16 3.35
N PRO A 8 -8.05 2.82 2.32
CA PRO A 8 -9.17 2.40 1.45
C PRO A 8 -8.77 1.58 0.20
N TYR A 9 -7.52 1.13 0.09
CA TYR A 9 -6.97 0.53 -1.12
C TYR A 9 -7.27 -0.97 -1.26
N SER A 10 -7.06 -1.74 -0.18
CA SER A 10 -7.39 -3.17 -0.15
C SER A 10 -7.65 -3.62 1.29
N PHE A 11 -8.89 -3.93 1.61
CA PHE A 11 -9.33 -4.30 2.96
C PHE A 11 -10.48 -5.30 2.89
N GLU A 12 -10.68 -6.04 3.97
CA GLU A 12 -11.76 -7.02 4.06
C GLU A 12 -13.06 -6.35 4.50
N ASN A 13 -14.17 -6.65 3.82
CA ASN A 13 -15.50 -6.23 4.24
C ASN A 13 -16.10 -7.18 5.30
N ALA A 14 -17.28 -6.87 5.82
CA ALA A 14 -17.96 -7.70 6.82
C ALA A 14 -18.26 -9.14 6.37
N ASN A 15 -18.23 -9.40 5.05
CA ASN A 15 -18.50 -10.71 4.46
C ASN A 15 -17.21 -11.49 4.15
N GLY A 16 -16.04 -11.01 4.57
CA GLY A 16 -14.76 -11.69 4.30
C GLY A 16 -14.20 -11.45 2.88
N GLN A 17 -14.78 -10.52 2.11
CA GLN A 17 -14.33 -10.23 0.76
C GLN A 17 -13.32 -9.10 0.76
N ILE A 18 -12.22 -9.27 0.02
CA ILE A 18 -11.26 -8.19 -0.19
C ILE A 18 -11.85 -7.19 -1.20
N ILE A 19 -12.04 -5.95 -0.75
CA ILE A 19 -12.55 -4.82 -1.52
C ILE A 19 -11.59 -3.63 -1.44
N GLY A 20 -11.87 -2.58 -2.22
CA GLY A 20 -11.14 -1.32 -2.21
C GLY A 20 -10.61 -0.93 -3.57
N MET A 21 -10.01 0.25 -3.66
CA MET A 21 -9.61 0.85 -4.94
C MET A 21 -8.69 -0.03 -5.79
N ASN A 22 -7.76 -0.76 -5.16
CA ASN A 22 -6.87 -1.66 -5.90
C ASN A 22 -7.65 -2.82 -6.55
N ILE A 23 -8.68 -3.31 -5.88
CA ILE A 23 -9.54 -4.39 -6.39
C ILE A 23 -10.38 -3.89 -7.56
N ASP A 24 -10.91 -2.67 -7.46
CA ASP A 24 -11.66 -2.04 -8.55
C ASP A 24 -10.79 -1.82 -9.79
N ILE A 25 -9.55 -1.34 -9.62
CA ILE A 25 -8.59 -1.18 -10.72
C ILE A 25 -8.27 -2.54 -11.36
N LEU A 26 -8.00 -3.56 -10.56
CA LEU A 26 -7.68 -4.90 -11.05
C LEU A 26 -8.84 -5.49 -11.87
N ARG A 27 -10.08 -5.30 -11.39
CA ARG A 27 -11.30 -5.71 -12.10
C ARG A 27 -11.42 -4.99 -13.45
N LEU A 28 -11.25 -3.67 -13.48
CA LEU A 28 -11.31 -2.88 -14.73
C LEU A 28 -10.23 -3.30 -15.74
N VAL A 29 -9.01 -3.58 -15.26
CA VAL A 29 -7.92 -4.09 -16.11
C VAL A 29 -8.26 -5.48 -16.64
N GLY A 30 -8.83 -6.36 -15.81
CA GLY A 30 -9.23 -7.70 -16.21
C GLY A 30 -10.33 -7.70 -17.27
N GLU A 31 -11.40 -6.93 -17.03
CA GLU A 31 -12.54 -6.77 -17.94
C GLU A 31 -12.11 -6.24 -19.32
N LYS A 32 -11.18 -5.26 -19.37
CA LYS A 32 -10.72 -4.68 -20.63
C LYS A 32 -9.81 -5.59 -21.46
N ASN A 33 -9.14 -6.55 -20.83
CA ASN A 33 -8.11 -7.35 -21.49
C ASN A 33 -8.44 -8.85 -21.53
N GLY A 34 -9.57 -9.28 -20.97
CA GLY A 34 -9.91 -10.70 -20.84
C GLY A 34 -8.98 -11.47 -19.91
N ILE A 35 -8.35 -10.79 -18.95
CA ILE A 35 -7.38 -11.39 -18.02
C ILE A 35 -8.09 -11.72 -16.70
N HIS A 36 -7.89 -12.93 -16.20
CA HIS A 36 -8.32 -13.34 -14.87
C HIS A 36 -7.17 -13.24 -13.88
N PHE A 37 -7.42 -12.59 -12.75
CA PHE A 37 -6.43 -12.41 -11.70
C PHE A 37 -6.75 -13.28 -10.49
N ASN A 38 -5.76 -14.01 -10.00
CA ASN A 38 -5.82 -14.71 -8.73
C ASN A 38 -5.26 -13.81 -7.62
N LEU A 39 -6.09 -13.48 -6.64
CA LEU A 39 -5.69 -12.59 -5.57
C LEU A 39 -4.85 -13.34 -4.53
N VAL A 40 -3.70 -12.76 -4.18
CA VAL A 40 -2.86 -13.19 -3.06
C VAL A 40 -2.70 -12.00 -2.11
N THR A 41 -2.98 -12.22 -0.82
CA THR A 41 -2.90 -11.20 0.23
C THR A 41 -1.64 -11.40 1.08
N VAL A 42 -1.04 -10.30 1.52
CA VAL A 42 0.10 -10.29 2.47
C VAL A 42 -0.04 -9.15 3.47
N TYR A 43 0.54 -9.27 4.65
CA TYR A 43 0.32 -8.30 5.73
C TYR A 43 1.16 -7.02 5.63
N ASN A 44 2.27 -7.05 4.88
CA ASN A 44 3.19 -5.91 4.78
C ASN A 44 3.93 -5.88 3.43
N SER A 45 4.63 -4.79 3.16
CA SER A 45 5.38 -4.60 1.90
C SER A 45 6.59 -5.54 1.78
N ALA A 46 7.16 -6.02 2.88
CA ALA A 46 8.25 -7.00 2.83
C ALA A 46 7.73 -8.33 2.24
N GLY A 47 6.55 -8.80 2.69
CA GLY A 47 5.92 -9.99 2.12
C GLY A 47 5.57 -9.85 0.63
N ILE A 48 5.24 -8.64 0.16
CA ILE A 48 5.07 -8.40 -1.30
C ILE A 48 6.40 -8.63 -2.02
N ILE A 49 7.49 -8.04 -1.52
CA ILE A 49 8.82 -8.16 -2.13
C ILE A 49 9.26 -9.62 -2.15
N ASP A 50 9.12 -10.33 -1.03
CA ASP A 50 9.53 -11.73 -0.90
C ASP A 50 8.79 -12.62 -1.91
N TYR A 51 7.48 -12.42 -2.09
CA TYR A 51 6.70 -13.21 -3.04
C TYR A 51 7.06 -12.89 -4.50
N LEU A 52 7.34 -11.63 -4.83
CA LEU A 52 7.77 -11.26 -6.17
C LEU A 52 9.16 -11.81 -6.49
N GLN A 53 10.10 -11.76 -5.53
CA GLN A 53 11.46 -12.28 -5.73
C GLN A 53 11.53 -13.80 -5.80
N GLN A 54 10.59 -14.50 -5.15
CA GLN A 54 10.49 -15.95 -5.17
C GLN A 54 9.56 -16.47 -6.28
N ASP A 55 9.13 -15.61 -7.21
CA ASP A 55 8.19 -15.93 -8.29
C ASP A 55 6.85 -16.54 -7.81
N LYS A 56 6.48 -16.32 -6.54
CA LYS A 56 5.21 -16.75 -5.93
C LYS A 56 4.04 -15.86 -6.36
N ALA A 57 4.33 -14.72 -7.00
CA ALA A 57 3.34 -13.86 -7.63
C ALA A 57 3.99 -13.05 -8.78
N GLN A 58 3.20 -12.70 -9.78
CA GLN A 58 3.70 -11.95 -10.95
C GLN A 58 3.56 -10.43 -10.82
N MET A 59 2.71 -9.93 -9.91
CA MET A 59 2.43 -8.50 -9.80
C MET A 59 1.97 -8.06 -8.40
N ALA A 60 2.16 -6.78 -8.09
CA ALA A 60 1.65 -6.12 -6.89
C ALA A 60 0.89 -4.83 -7.23
N LEU A 61 -0.20 -4.56 -6.50
CA LEU A 61 -1.06 -3.39 -6.73
C LEU A 61 -0.75 -2.19 -5.82
N SER A 62 0.20 -2.33 -4.91
CA SER A 62 0.58 -1.21 -4.05
C SER A 62 1.99 -1.39 -3.53
N LEU A 63 2.95 -0.92 -4.33
CA LEU A 63 4.35 -0.86 -3.96
C LEU A 63 4.93 0.47 -4.42
N VAL A 64 5.53 1.21 -3.51
CA VAL A 64 6.16 2.49 -3.85
C VAL A 64 7.42 2.23 -4.67
N SER A 65 7.55 2.93 -5.80
CA SER A 65 8.75 2.88 -6.62
C SER A 65 9.94 3.53 -5.89
N ASN A 66 11.12 2.92 -6.00
CA ASN A 66 12.38 3.53 -5.59
C ASN A 66 13.53 2.94 -6.42
N ALA A 67 14.69 3.60 -6.38
CA ALA A 67 15.86 3.23 -7.16
C ALA A 67 16.34 1.79 -6.92
N GLN A 68 16.18 1.26 -5.70
CA GLN A 68 16.59 -0.11 -5.39
C GLN A 68 15.65 -1.16 -5.99
N ARG A 69 14.34 -0.89 -6.01
CA ARG A 69 13.32 -1.78 -6.57
C ARG A 69 13.31 -1.75 -8.09
N GLN A 70 13.54 -0.59 -8.70
CA GLN A 70 13.60 -0.44 -10.16
C GLN A 70 14.73 -1.24 -10.83
N LYS A 71 15.73 -1.72 -10.06
CA LYS A 71 16.78 -2.61 -10.56
C LYS A 71 16.27 -3.98 -10.99
N TRP A 72 15.13 -4.43 -10.46
CA TRP A 72 14.63 -5.79 -10.69
C TRP A 72 13.11 -5.87 -10.88
N LEU A 73 12.37 -4.79 -10.62
CA LEU A 73 10.92 -4.73 -10.79
C LEU A 73 10.52 -3.65 -11.78
N LEU A 74 9.64 -4.00 -12.71
CA LEU A 74 8.98 -3.04 -13.58
C LEU A 74 7.78 -2.43 -12.87
N PHE A 75 7.62 -1.12 -13.02
CA PHE A 75 6.49 -0.39 -12.46
C PHE A 75 5.55 0.05 -13.58
N SER A 76 4.25 -0.04 -13.32
CA SER A 76 3.24 0.55 -14.20
C SER A 76 3.35 2.08 -14.19
N HIS A 77 2.57 2.73 -15.06
CA HIS A 77 2.24 4.13 -14.85
C HIS A 77 1.60 4.30 -13.47
N PRO A 78 1.97 5.34 -12.70
CA PRO A 78 1.36 5.60 -11.40
C PRO A 78 -0.11 5.97 -11.60
N TYR A 79 -1.00 5.28 -10.89
CA TYR A 79 -2.44 5.53 -10.90
C TYR A 79 -2.96 6.06 -9.56
N SER A 80 -2.07 6.24 -8.58
CA SER A 80 -2.39 6.86 -7.29
C SER A 80 -1.18 7.67 -6.80
N SER A 81 -1.45 8.72 -6.04
CA SER A 81 -0.45 9.48 -5.30
C SER A 81 -0.83 9.50 -3.82
N PHE A 82 0.18 9.66 -2.96
CA PHE A 82 0.00 9.71 -1.52
C PHE A 82 0.61 10.99 -0.99
N GLU A 83 -0.18 11.76 -0.23
CA GLU A 83 0.36 12.82 0.60
C GLU A 83 0.51 12.31 2.03
N TRP A 84 1.72 12.48 2.57
CA TRP A 84 1.98 12.13 3.95
C TRP A 84 1.49 13.24 4.87
N VAL A 85 0.50 12.90 5.68
CA VAL A 85 -0.06 13.78 6.70
C VAL A 85 0.32 13.28 8.09
N MET A 86 0.54 14.22 9.00
CA MET A 86 0.64 13.92 10.42
C MET A 86 -0.77 13.79 11.00
N ILE A 87 -1.02 12.68 11.71
CA ILE A 87 -2.26 12.49 12.47
C ILE A 87 -1.94 12.63 13.95
N THR A 88 -2.72 13.45 14.65
CA THR A 88 -2.63 13.62 16.10
C THR A 88 -3.93 13.23 16.79
N GLY A 89 -3.87 12.94 18.09
CA GLY A 89 -5.09 12.78 18.89
C GLY A 89 -5.91 14.07 18.93
N ASN A 90 -7.22 13.94 19.17
CA ASN A 90 -8.13 15.06 19.30
C ASN A 90 -8.18 15.57 20.74
N TYR A 91 -7.17 16.35 21.15
CA TYR A 91 -7.10 16.97 22.48
C TYR A 91 -6.57 18.41 22.38
N ARG A 92 -6.88 19.23 23.40
CA ARG A 92 -6.69 20.70 23.39
C ARG A 92 -5.28 21.16 22.96
N ASN A 93 -4.24 20.40 23.33
CA ASN A 93 -2.83 20.75 23.10
C ASN A 93 -2.14 19.80 22.11
N ALA A 94 -2.89 19.17 21.20
CA ALA A 94 -2.32 18.33 20.16
C ALA A 94 -1.41 19.14 19.23
N PRO A 95 -0.24 18.61 18.84
CA PRO A 95 0.65 19.28 17.90
C PRO A 95 -0.04 19.60 16.57
N LYS A 96 0.07 20.83 16.10
CA LYS A 96 -0.51 21.30 14.81
C LYS A 96 0.52 21.43 13.70
N ASN A 97 1.81 21.34 14.03
CA ASN A 97 2.91 21.47 13.08
C ASN A 97 4.16 20.72 13.57
N PHE A 98 5.14 20.55 12.68
CA PHE A 98 6.38 19.83 12.97
C PHE A 98 7.21 20.44 14.11
N GLN A 99 7.19 21.76 14.30
CA GLN A 99 7.97 22.41 15.36
C GLN A 99 7.48 21.99 16.76
N GLN A 100 6.19 21.71 16.90
CA GLN A 100 5.55 21.22 18.12
C GLN A 100 5.77 19.72 18.37
N LEU A 101 6.38 19.01 17.42
CA LEU A 101 6.83 17.62 17.60
C LEU A 101 8.19 17.52 18.29
N ARG A 102 8.90 18.63 18.50
CA ARG A 102 10.15 18.62 19.26
C ARG A 102 9.92 17.95 20.62
N HIS A 103 10.72 16.94 20.92
CA HIS A 103 10.63 16.12 22.14
C HIS A 103 9.35 15.27 22.27
N ARG A 104 8.61 15.05 21.17
CA ARG A 104 7.49 14.09 21.10
C ARG A 104 7.94 12.78 20.45
N LYS A 105 7.31 11.67 20.85
CA LYS A 105 7.45 10.39 20.15
C LYS A 105 6.62 10.43 18.87
N VAL A 106 7.25 10.12 17.74
CA VAL A 106 6.60 9.97 16.44
C VAL A 106 6.69 8.50 16.04
N VAL A 107 5.58 7.94 15.59
CA VAL A 107 5.51 6.55 15.13
C VAL A 107 5.44 6.55 13.62
N VAL A 108 6.30 5.77 12.98
CA VAL A 108 6.31 5.53 11.53
C VAL A 108 6.28 4.04 11.28
N VAL A 109 5.73 3.63 10.13
CA VAL A 109 5.74 2.22 9.72
C VAL A 109 7.19 1.79 9.46
N SER A 110 7.58 0.59 9.91
CA SER A 110 8.91 0.06 9.62
C SER A 110 9.13 -0.08 8.11
N GLY A 111 10.29 0.35 7.61
CA GLY A 111 10.60 0.36 6.17
C GLY A 111 9.88 1.45 5.38
N HIS A 112 9.33 2.47 6.06
CA HIS A 112 8.87 3.69 5.41
C HIS A 112 10.04 4.40 4.69
N ILE A 113 9.76 5.07 3.58
CA ILE A 113 10.77 5.76 2.75
C ILE A 113 11.18 7.16 3.28
N LEU A 114 10.77 7.51 4.50
CA LEU A 114 11.17 8.76 5.17
C LEU A 114 12.41 8.51 6.02
#